data_AF-A0A1G1YI37-F1
#
_entry.id   AF-A0A1G1YI37-F1
#
_cell.length_a   1.000
_cell.length_b   1.000
_cell.length_c   1.000
_cell.angle_alpha   90.00
_cell.angle_beta   90.00
_cell.angle_gamma   90.00
#
_symmetry.space_group_name_H-M   'P 1'
#
loop_
_entity.id
_entity.type
_entity.pdbx_description
1 polymer ?
#
loop_
_entity_poly.entity_id
_entity_poly.type
_entity_poly.pdbx_seq_one_letter_code
_entity_poly.pdbx_strand_id
1 'polypeptide(L)'
;MDDMSQAPPMAPAPAYTYTGPSQFDYKDRQIHYEIKKRHWQRWVFYGLISVLFLGMTVYIVKVYSDNLKLVNDILAVNQNLKITVANLTESEKKLVERQRQIGELEKSIADNQAILDQKTDDLKKATDEQTQLINKYQNFKVKLGSADANIYSFLINFSTGVSAEDVAKIPLAEYNFGGEDTDKDGLSNAIESALGTDTSKKDSDGDSFEDKAEILAGYNPLGKGKLPIDQTFIALNKGLILIQVEQNKEAWYVSPKDGQRYFLGSPADVLTEIEKL
;
A
#
# COMPACT_ATOMS: atom_id res chain seq x y z
N MET A 1 110.46 58.07 89.03
CA MET A 1 110.05 58.65 90.33
C MET A 1 109.23 57.55 90.96
N ASP A 2 109.88 56.64 91.66
CA ASP A 2 110.14 56.79 93.12
C ASP A 2 108.79 56.94 93.83
N ASP A 3 108.42 56.13 94.81
CA ASP A 3 109.25 55.81 95.94
C ASP A 3 108.63 54.64 96.72
N MET A 4 109.51 53.97 97.43
CA MET A 4 109.29 52.97 98.46
C MET A 4 108.38 53.49 99.58
N SER A 5 107.85 52.57 100.39
CA SER A 5 107.83 52.74 101.85
C SER A 5 107.21 51.51 102.49
N GLN A 6 108.04 50.68 103.11
CA GLN A 6 107.61 49.67 104.07
C GLN A 6 106.94 50.32 105.29
N ALA A 7 105.99 49.62 105.90
CA ALA A 7 105.43 49.93 107.21
C ALA A 7 105.39 48.65 108.09
N PRO A 8 105.45 48.80 109.43
CA PRO A 8 106.18 47.92 110.36
C PRO A 8 105.27 46.91 111.12
N PRO A 9 105.84 45.94 111.89
CA PRO A 9 105.09 44.85 112.51
C PRO A 9 104.51 45.25 113.87
N MET A 10 103.28 44.81 114.18
CA MET A 10 102.70 44.93 115.53
C MET A 10 101.70 43.81 115.86
N ALA A 11 101.99 43.13 116.97
CA ALA A 11 101.14 42.45 117.97
C ALA A 11 100.14 41.35 117.56
N PRO A 12 100.20 40.15 118.18
CA PRO A 12 99.20 39.10 117.99
C PRO A 12 97.91 39.41 118.76
N ALA A 13 96.76 39.27 118.10
CA ALA A 13 95.45 39.44 118.71
C ALA A 13 94.40 38.59 117.96
N PRO A 14 93.21 38.37 118.55
CA PRO A 14 92.76 37.17 119.26
C PRO A 14 91.91 36.22 118.40
N ALA A 15 91.73 34.98 118.87
CA ALA A 15 90.84 34.02 118.23
C ALA A 15 89.38 34.50 118.26
N TYR A 16 88.86 34.92 117.10
CA TYR A 16 87.44 35.21 116.91
C TYR A 16 86.74 34.01 116.29
N THR A 17 85.89 33.34 117.07
CA THR A 17 84.94 32.36 116.55
C THR A 17 83.79 33.09 115.85
N TYR A 18 83.75 33.01 114.53
CA TYR A 18 82.61 33.47 113.72
C TYR A 18 81.57 32.35 113.61
N THR A 19 80.46 32.48 114.34
CA THR A 19 79.23 31.70 114.14
C THR A 19 78.46 32.26 112.95
N GLY A 20 78.80 31.77 111.74
CA GLY A 20 78.01 31.96 110.52
C GLY A 20 76.81 31.00 110.45
N PRO A 21 75.76 31.32 109.65
CA PRO A 21 74.47 30.64 109.70
C PRO A 21 74.58 29.13 109.44
N SER A 22 73.86 28.35 110.25
CA SER A 22 73.87 26.89 110.24
C SER A 22 73.56 26.30 108.86
N GLN A 23 74.21 25.17 108.53
CA GLN A 23 73.94 24.33 107.35
C GLN A 23 72.46 23.94 107.13
N PHE A 24 71.57 24.21 108.09
CA PHE A 24 70.13 24.00 107.98
C PHE A 24 69.42 25.01 107.05
N ASP A 25 69.81 26.30 107.07
CA ASP A 25 69.06 27.37 106.36
C ASP A 25 69.20 27.35 104.82
N TYR A 26 70.34 26.88 104.29
CA TYR A 26 70.51 26.70 102.84
C TYR A 26 69.77 25.48 102.29
N LYS A 27 69.66 24.42 103.10
CA LYS A 27 68.94 23.20 102.71
C LYS A 27 67.43 23.46 102.61
N ASP A 28 66.84 24.19 103.55
CA ASP A 28 65.39 24.44 103.54
C ASP A 28 64.93 25.24 102.30
N ARG A 29 65.68 26.29 101.91
CA ARG A 29 65.35 27.07 100.69
C ARG A 29 65.51 26.26 99.39
N GLN A 30 66.52 25.38 99.30
CA GLN A 30 66.68 24.48 98.15
C GLN A 30 65.57 23.42 98.11
N ILE A 31 65.19 22.85 99.25
CA ILE A 31 64.11 21.89 99.37
C ILE A 31 62.78 22.50 98.87
N HIS A 32 62.46 23.74 99.25
CA HIS A 32 61.24 24.42 98.78
C HIS A 32 61.22 24.64 97.26
N TYR A 33 62.35 25.02 96.65
CA TYR A 33 62.45 25.19 95.20
C TYR A 33 62.29 23.85 94.45
N GLU A 34 62.93 22.79 94.94
CA GLU A 34 62.80 21.45 94.36
C GLU A 34 61.40 20.87 94.48
N ILE A 35 60.71 21.08 95.62
CA ILE A 35 59.32 20.64 95.80
C ILE A 35 58.42 21.33 94.77
N LYS A 36 58.56 22.65 94.58
CA LYS A 36 57.78 23.40 93.59
C LYS A 36 58.06 22.93 92.16
N LYS A 37 59.33 22.66 91.82
CA LYS A 37 59.73 22.11 90.52
C LYS A 37 59.17 20.71 90.29
N ARG A 38 59.23 19.81 91.29
CA ARG A 38 58.67 18.45 91.23
C ARG A 38 57.14 18.50 91.07
N HIS A 39 56.46 19.40 91.77
CA HIS A 39 55.02 19.61 91.58
C HIS A 39 54.71 20.11 90.18
N TRP A 40 55.42 21.13 89.69
CA TRP A 40 55.24 21.63 88.33
C TRP A 40 55.50 20.56 87.26
N GLN A 41 56.56 19.76 87.41
CA GLN A 41 56.85 18.62 86.53
C GLN A 41 55.72 17.58 86.53
N ARG A 42 55.12 17.27 87.68
CA ARG A 42 53.94 16.39 87.77
C ARG A 42 52.72 16.98 87.07
N TRP A 43 52.43 18.27 87.26
CA TRP A 43 51.34 18.95 86.57
C TRP A 43 51.53 18.96 85.05
N VAL A 44 52.76 19.18 84.56
CA VAL A 44 53.08 19.10 83.12
C VAL A 44 52.92 17.67 82.60
N PHE A 45 53.40 16.67 83.33
CA PHE A 45 53.27 15.26 82.96
C PHE A 45 51.80 14.80 82.90
N TYR A 46 51.00 15.15 83.91
CA TYR A 46 49.56 14.88 83.88
C TYR A 46 48.86 15.64 82.77
N GLY A 47 49.22 16.90 82.51
CA GLY A 47 48.69 17.65 81.37
C GLY A 47 48.97 16.97 80.03
N LEU A 48 50.20 16.49 79.80
CA LEU A 48 50.57 15.75 78.58
C LEU A 48 49.80 14.43 78.45
N ILE A 49 49.69 13.65 79.52
CA ILE A 49 48.91 12.39 79.51
C ILE A 49 47.43 12.68 79.27
N SER A 50 46.86 13.72 79.88
CA SER A 50 45.47 14.12 79.68
C SER A 50 45.22 14.54 78.23
N VAL A 51 46.11 15.30 77.61
CA VAL A 51 46.01 15.67 76.18
C VAL A 51 46.12 14.45 75.28
N LEU A 52 47.05 13.53 75.57
CA LEU A 52 47.20 12.29 74.80
C LEU A 52 45.94 11.41 74.92
N PHE A 53 45.41 11.27 76.13
CA PHE A 53 44.18 10.52 76.39
C PHE A 53 42.98 11.14 75.67
N LEU A 54 42.81 12.47 75.75
CA LEU A 54 41.75 13.19 75.03
C LEU A 54 41.91 13.08 73.50
N GLY A 55 43.14 13.15 72.98
CA GLY A 55 43.40 12.93 71.56
C GLY A 55 43.04 11.52 71.10
N MET A 56 43.37 10.51 71.93
CA MET A 56 43.05 9.12 71.65
C MET A 56 41.53 8.86 71.70
N THR A 57 40.81 9.41 72.67
CA THR A 57 39.35 9.27 72.75
C THR A 57 38.66 9.92 71.54
N VAL A 58 39.09 11.11 71.14
CA VAL A 58 38.60 11.78 69.92
C VAL A 58 38.89 10.93 68.67
N TYR A 59 40.09 10.37 68.56
CA TYR A 59 40.46 9.52 67.43
C TYR A 59 39.60 8.25 67.35
N ILE A 60 39.35 7.57 68.48
CA ILE A 60 38.48 6.40 68.56
C ILE A 60 37.05 6.75 68.13
N VAL A 61 36.50 7.87 68.60
CA VAL A 61 35.16 8.34 68.22
C VAL A 61 35.09 8.62 66.71
N LYS A 62 36.13 9.23 66.14
CA LYS A 62 36.21 9.48 64.70
C LYS A 62 36.21 8.17 63.91
N VAL A 63 37.04 7.20 64.28
CA VAL A 63 37.08 5.88 63.62
C VAL A 63 35.73 5.19 63.72
N TYR A 64 35.07 5.25 64.87
CA TYR A 64 33.73 4.68 65.03
C TYR A 64 32.69 5.37 64.14
N SER A 65 32.73 6.70 64.05
CA SER A 65 31.87 7.49 63.17
C SER A 65 32.11 7.16 61.69
N ASP A 66 33.38 7.09 61.27
CA ASP A 66 33.76 6.76 59.89
C ASP A 66 33.35 5.33 59.53
N ASN A 67 33.51 4.37 60.45
CA ASN A 67 33.05 2.99 60.29
C ASN A 67 31.51 2.91 60.20
N LEU A 68 30.79 3.69 61.02
CA LEU A 68 29.33 3.75 60.96
C LEU A 68 28.86 4.30 59.60
N LYS A 69 29.54 5.34 59.09
CA LYS A 69 29.27 5.88 57.75
C LYS A 69 29.52 4.83 56.67
N LEU A 70 30.63 4.10 56.74
CA LEU A 70 30.95 3.02 55.81
C LEU A 70 29.88 1.93 55.81
N VAL A 71 29.38 1.52 56.98
CA VAL A 71 28.29 0.53 57.10
C VAL A 71 27.00 1.06 56.45
N ASN A 72 26.65 2.33 56.67
CA ASN A 72 25.48 2.94 56.04
C ASN A 72 25.62 3.03 54.52
N ASP A 73 26.80 3.40 54.02
CA ASP A 73 27.08 3.46 52.58
C ASP A 73 26.97 2.05 51.95
N ILE A 74 27.47 1.01 52.63
CA ILE A 74 27.32 -0.39 52.19
C ILE A 74 25.84 -0.80 52.14
N LEU A 75 25.05 -0.43 53.14
CA LEU A 75 23.61 -0.71 53.14
C LEU A 75 22.90 -0.02 51.97
N ALA A 76 23.22 1.25 51.70
CA ALA A 76 22.66 1.99 50.57
C ALA A 76 23.05 1.37 49.22
N VAL A 77 24.31 0.97 49.05
CA VAL A 77 24.78 0.28 47.84
C VAL A 77 24.06 -1.05 47.64
N ASN A 78 23.87 -1.85 48.71
CA ASN A 78 23.16 -3.12 48.62
C ASN A 78 21.68 -2.94 48.24
N GLN A 79 21.02 -1.89 48.73
CA GLN A 79 19.65 -1.56 48.33
C GLN A 79 19.57 -1.17 46.86
N ASN A 80 20.48 -0.29 46.40
CA ASN A 80 20.56 0.10 44.99
C ASN A 80 20.82 -1.12 44.10
N LEU A 81 21.75 -1.99 44.49
CA LEU A 81 22.04 -3.22 43.77
C LEU A 81 20.80 -4.11 43.65
N LYS A 82 20.03 -4.27 44.73
CA LYS A 82 18.78 -5.04 44.71
C LYS A 82 17.76 -4.46 43.73
N ILE A 83 17.61 -3.13 43.70
CA ILE A 83 16.71 -2.44 42.76
C ILE A 83 17.20 -2.64 41.33
N THR A 84 18.50 -2.46 41.06
CA THR A 84 19.09 -2.64 39.74
C THR A 84 18.91 -4.08 39.24
N VAL A 85 19.12 -5.08 40.09
CA VAL A 85 18.87 -6.48 39.75
C VAL A 85 17.38 -6.71 39.43
N ALA A 86 16.46 -6.18 40.23
CA ALA A 86 15.03 -6.28 39.95
C ALA A 86 14.66 -5.67 38.59
N ASN A 87 15.16 -4.47 38.29
CA ASN A 87 14.94 -3.80 37.01
C ASN A 87 15.53 -4.60 35.83
N LEU A 88 16.72 -5.20 36.01
CA LEU A 88 17.34 -6.09 35.04
C LEU A 88 16.44 -7.31 34.77
N THR A 89 15.96 -7.99 35.80
CA THR A 89 15.06 -9.15 35.62
C THR A 89 13.75 -8.78 34.92
N GLU A 90 13.21 -7.58 35.15
CA GLU A 90 12.03 -7.10 34.43
C GLU A 90 12.36 -6.84 32.95
N SER A 91 13.51 -6.24 32.67
CA SER A 91 13.96 -5.99 31.29
C SER A 91 14.19 -7.30 30.52
N GLU A 92 14.76 -8.32 31.16
CA GLU A 92 14.93 -9.66 30.58
C GLU A 92 13.58 -10.30 30.23
N LYS A 93 12.59 -10.21 31.13
CA LYS A 93 11.22 -10.69 30.83
C LYS A 93 10.61 -9.96 29.63
N LYS A 94 10.80 -8.64 29.54
CA LYS A 94 10.32 -7.85 28.38
C LYS A 94 11.03 -8.25 27.10
N LEU A 95 12.32 -8.57 27.15
CA LEU A 95 13.07 -9.06 25.98
C LEU A 95 12.54 -10.42 25.51
N VAL A 96 12.29 -11.35 26.43
CA VAL A 96 11.72 -12.66 26.10
C VAL A 96 10.33 -12.51 25.46
N GLU A 97 9.48 -11.64 26.01
CA GLU A 97 8.14 -11.40 25.45
C GLU A 97 8.22 -10.75 24.06
N ARG A 98 9.12 -9.77 23.85
CA ARG A 98 9.36 -9.19 22.52
C ARG A 98 9.88 -10.24 21.54
N GLN A 99 10.75 -11.14 21.97
CA GLN A 99 11.26 -12.23 21.13
C GLN A 99 10.13 -13.17 20.70
N ARG A 100 9.18 -13.47 21.60
CA ARG A 100 7.97 -14.24 21.28
C ARG A 100 7.11 -13.53 20.23
N GLN A 101 6.88 -12.22 20.41
CA GLN A 101 6.11 -11.41 19.46
C GLN A 101 6.78 -11.34 18.08
N ILE A 102 8.11 -11.23 18.02
CA ILE A 102 8.86 -11.29 16.76
C ILE A 102 8.62 -12.63 16.06
N GLY A 103 8.69 -13.75 16.78
CA GLY A 103 8.41 -15.07 16.19
C GLY A 103 6.97 -15.22 15.66
N GLU A 104 5.99 -14.66 16.36
CA GLU A 104 4.60 -14.63 15.88
C GLU A 104 4.44 -13.77 14.61
N LEU A 105 5.09 -12.61 14.56
CA LEU A 105 5.11 -11.73 13.40
C LEU A 105 5.81 -12.38 12.20
N GLU A 106 6.95 -13.04 12.41
CA GLU A 106 7.66 -13.78 11.37
C GLU A 106 6.78 -14.89 10.77
N LYS A 107 6.05 -15.63 11.62
CA LYS A 107 5.08 -16.62 11.15
C LYS A 107 3.96 -15.97 10.34
N SER A 108 3.38 -14.88 10.83
CA SER A 108 2.32 -14.17 10.10
C SER A 108 2.79 -13.62 8.75
N ILE A 109 4.05 -13.16 8.66
CA ILE A 109 4.65 -12.72 7.39
C ILE A 109 4.78 -13.90 6.44
N ALA A 110 5.25 -15.06 6.91
CA ALA A 110 5.35 -16.26 6.10
C ALA A 110 3.98 -16.72 5.56
N ASP A 111 2.95 -16.74 6.41
CA ASP A 111 1.58 -17.08 6.02
C ASP A 111 1.03 -16.09 4.97
N ASN A 112 1.25 -14.79 5.18
CA ASN A 112 0.84 -13.75 4.23
C ASN A 112 1.58 -13.88 2.89
N GLN A 113 2.87 -14.22 2.90
CA GLN A 113 3.64 -14.44 1.68
C GLN A 113 3.09 -15.63 0.89
N ALA A 114 2.78 -16.75 1.56
CA ALA A 114 2.17 -17.91 0.91
C ALA A 114 0.81 -17.59 0.27
N ILE A 115 -0.01 -16.75 0.93
CA ILE A 115 -1.28 -16.27 0.37
C ILE A 115 -1.03 -15.39 -0.88
N LEU A 116 -0.02 -14.53 -0.86
CA LEU A 116 0.34 -13.69 -2.00
C LEU A 116 0.82 -14.54 -3.19
N ASP A 117 1.62 -15.57 -2.93
CA ASP A 117 2.11 -16.48 -3.97
C ASP A 117 0.94 -17.24 -4.60
N GLN A 118 0.02 -17.77 -3.79
CA GLN A 118 -1.20 -18.42 -4.29
C GLN A 118 -2.06 -17.48 -5.14
N LYS A 119 -2.28 -16.24 -4.68
CA LYS A 119 -3.04 -15.24 -5.45
C LYS A 119 -2.36 -14.90 -6.78
N THR A 120 -1.03 -14.89 -6.81
CA THR A 120 -0.26 -14.64 -8.03
C THR A 120 -0.45 -15.78 -9.04
N ASP A 121 -0.42 -17.03 -8.57
CA ASP A 121 -0.67 -18.20 -9.41
C ASP A 121 -2.10 -18.23 -9.96
N ASP A 122 -3.09 -17.91 -9.13
CA ASP A 122 -4.50 -17.85 -9.56
C ASP A 122 -4.73 -16.72 -10.57
N LEU A 123 -4.11 -15.55 -10.39
CA LEU A 123 -4.16 -14.46 -11.35
C LEU A 123 -3.52 -14.86 -12.69
N LYS A 124 -2.42 -15.60 -12.66
CA LYS A 124 -1.77 -16.12 -13.86
C LYS A 124 -2.69 -17.06 -14.63
N LYS A 125 -3.32 -18.02 -13.94
CA LYS A 125 -4.31 -18.94 -14.56
C LYS A 125 -5.48 -18.18 -15.19
N ALA A 126 -6.05 -17.21 -14.48
CA ALA A 126 -7.14 -16.38 -15.01
C ALA A 126 -6.72 -15.58 -16.25
N THR A 127 -5.48 -15.09 -16.28
CA THR A 127 -4.91 -14.38 -17.44
C THR A 127 -4.72 -15.31 -18.64
N ASP A 128 -4.24 -16.53 -18.41
CA ASP A 128 -4.10 -17.56 -19.46
C ASP A 128 -5.47 -17.95 -20.03
N GLU A 129 -6.48 -18.14 -19.17
CA GLU A 129 -7.87 -18.41 -19.58
C GLU A 129 -8.44 -17.27 -20.42
N GLN A 130 -8.22 -16.01 -20.02
CA GLN A 130 -8.65 -14.84 -20.78
C GLN A 130 -8.00 -14.81 -22.17
N THR A 131 -6.70 -15.09 -22.26
CA THR A 131 -5.97 -15.14 -23.53
C THR A 131 -6.55 -16.22 -24.45
N GLN A 132 -6.87 -17.39 -23.91
CA GLN A 132 -7.52 -18.46 -24.68
C GLN A 132 -8.91 -18.05 -25.17
N LEU A 133 -9.71 -17.36 -24.34
CA LEU A 133 -11.03 -16.89 -24.73
C LEU A 133 -10.96 -15.84 -25.84
N ILE A 134 -10.00 -14.90 -25.76
CA ILE A 134 -9.74 -13.93 -26.81
C ILE A 134 -9.40 -14.65 -28.12
N ASN A 135 -8.49 -15.62 -28.09
CA ASN A 135 -8.13 -16.39 -29.29
C ASN A 135 -9.32 -17.17 -29.87
N LYS A 136 -10.17 -17.74 -29.00
CA LYS A 136 -11.42 -18.40 -29.44
C LYS A 136 -12.38 -17.41 -30.09
N TYR A 137 -12.56 -16.22 -29.51
CA TYR A 137 -13.39 -15.16 -30.07
C TYR A 137 -12.88 -14.70 -31.43
N GLN A 138 -11.57 -14.44 -31.57
CA GLN A 138 -10.99 -14.04 -32.85
C GLN A 138 -11.14 -15.13 -33.91
N ASN A 139 -10.91 -16.38 -33.56
CA ASN A 139 -11.14 -17.51 -34.47
C ASN A 139 -12.61 -17.62 -34.86
N PHE A 140 -13.54 -17.46 -33.92
CA PHE A 140 -14.97 -17.46 -34.19
C PHE A 140 -15.38 -16.32 -35.13
N LYS A 141 -14.84 -15.11 -34.92
CA LYS A 141 -15.06 -13.94 -35.78
C LYS A 141 -14.57 -14.20 -37.21
N VAL A 142 -13.36 -14.75 -37.37
CA VAL A 142 -12.82 -15.14 -38.68
C VAL A 142 -13.70 -16.21 -39.34
N LYS A 143 -14.16 -17.21 -38.58
CA LYS A 143 -15.05 -18.25 -39.08
C LYS A 143 -16.38 -17.68 -39.57
N LEU A 144 -16.99 -16.76 -38.83
CA LEU A 144 -18.20 -16.05 -39.27
C LEU A 144 -17.95 -15.30 -40.58
N GLY A 145 -16.92 -14.45 -40.63
CA GLY A 145 -16.59 -13.72 -41.86
C GLY A 145 -16.30 -14.64 -43.06
N SER A 146 -15.66 -15.79 -42.84
CA SER A 146 -15.42 -16.78 -43.90
C SER A 146 -16.68 -17.55 -44.33
N ALA A 147 -17.60 -17.83 -43.40
CA ALA A 147 -18.88 -18.46 -43.71
C ALA A 147 -19.74 -17.50 -44.54
N ASP A 148 -19.76 -16.23 -44.16
CA ASP A 148 -20.44 -15.17 -44.88
C ASP A 148 -19.83 -15.00 -46.28
N ALA A 149 -18.50 -14.95 -46.43
CA ALA A 149 -17.82 -14.91 -47.72
C ALA A 149 -18.15 -16.11 -48.64
N ASN A 150 -18.30 -17.31 -48.09
CA ASN A 150 -18.72 -18.48 -48.85
C ASN A 150 -20.19 -18.41 -49.29
N ILE A 151 -21.08 -17.88 -48.43
CA ILE A 151 -22.47 -17.60 -48.80
C ILE A 151 -22.51 -16.53 -49.91
N TYR A 152 -21.68 -15.50 -49.86
CA TYR A 152 -21.59 -14.49 -50.93
C TYR A 152 -21.03 -15.05 -52.23
N SER A 153 -19.96 -15.84 -52.17
CA SER A 153 -19.42 -16.52 -53.35
C SER A 153 -20.46 -17.44 -53.97
N PHE A 154 -21.25 -18.14 -53.15
CA PHE A 154 -22.39 -18.93 -53.62
C PHE A 154 -23.47 -18.04 -54.26
N LEU A 155 -23.88 -16.96 -53.60
CA LEU A 155 -24.86 -16.01 -54.13
C LEU A 155 -24.41 -15.42 -55.47
N ILE A 156 -23.17 -14.94 -55.58
CA ILE A 156 -22.65 -14.34 -56.82
C ILE A 156 -22.57 -15.39 -57.95
N ASN A 157 -22.10 -16.60 -57.67
CA ASN A 157 -21.91 -17.62 -58.70
C ASN A 157 -23.23 -18.27 -59.17
N PHE A 158 -24.25 -18.29 -58.33
CA PHE A 158 -25.54 -18.95 -58.61
C PHE A 158 -26.70 -17.97 -58.77
N SER A 159 -26.45 -16.66 -58.69
CA SER A 159 -27.46 -15.64 -58.97
C SER A 159 -27.42 -15.15 -60.40
N THR A 160 -28.55 -14.60 -60.83
CA THR A 160 -28.68 -13.92 -62.10
C THR A 160 -28.76 -12.42 -61.86
N GLY A 161 -27.90 -11.65 -62.53
CA GLY A 161 -27.99 -10.19 -62.53
C GLY A 161 -29.23 -9.72 -63.29
N VAL A 162 -30.01 -8.84 -62.68
CA VAL A 162 -31.25 -8.28 -63.26
C VAL A 162 -31.33 -6.77 -63.00
N SER A 163 -32.00 -6.04 -63.88
CA SER A 163 -32.25 -4.61 -63.71
C SER A 163 -33.34 -4.36 -62.65
N ALA A 164 -33.42 -3.14 -62.13
CA ALA A 164 -34.49 -2.74 -61.21
C ALA A 164 -35.88 -2.91 -61.85
N GLU A 165 -35.98 -2.58 -63.14
CA GLU A 165 -37.20 -2.69 -63.93
C GLU A 165 -37.65 -4.15 -64.10
N ASP A 166 -36.71 -5.08 -64.28
CA ASP A 166 -37.01 -6.50 -64.43
C ASP A 166 -37.45 -7.14 -63.10
N VAL A 167 -36.84 -6.74 -61.98
CA VAL A 167 -37.27 -7.18 -60.65
C VAL A 167 -38.71 -6.73 -60.37
N ALA A 168 -39.06 -5.50 -60.75
CA ALA A 168 -40.40 -4.94 -60.58
C ALA A 168 -41.52 -5.75 -61.27
N LYS A 169 -41.18 -6.58 -62.28
CA LYS A 169 -42.11 -7.47 -62.99
C LYS A 169 -42.58 -8.67 -62.15
N ILE A 170 -41.92 -8.95 -61.02
CA ILE A 170 -42.22 -10.08 -60.13
C ILE A 170 -42.93 -9.55 -58.88
N PRO A 171 -44.12 -10.04 -58.49
CA PRO A 171 -44.82 -9.54 -57.31
C PRO A 171 -44.03 -9.77 -56.02
N LEU A 172 -44.07 -8.83 -55.07
CA LEU A 172 -43.40 -8.94 -53.78
C LEU A 172 -44.20 -9.83 -52.82
N ALA A 173 -43.51 -10.66 -52.04
CA ALA A 173 -44.15 -11.51 -51.03
C ALA A 173 -44.46 -10.80 -49.71
N GLU A 174 -45.62 -11.11 -49.12
CA GLU A 174 -46.09 -10.57 -47.84
C GLU A 174 -45.17 -10.90 -46.65
N TYR A 175 -44.42 -11.99 -46.75
CA TYR A 175 -43.51 -12.42 -45.69
C TYR A 175 -42.38 -11.41 -45.41
N ASN A 176 -42.11 -10.50 -46.35
CA ASN A 176 -41.01 -9.54 -46.26
C ASN A 176 -41.33 -8.31 -45.39
N PHE A 177 -42.53 -8.21 -44.82
CA PHE A 177 -42.99 -7.04 -44.07
C PHE A 177 -42.52 -6.99 -42.60
N GLY A 178 -41.69 -7.92 -42.16
CA GLY A 178 -41.12 -7.90 -40.81
C GLY A 178 -39.87 -7.02 -40.73
N GLY A 179 -39.77 -6.16 -39.71
CA GLY A 179 -38.60 -5.31 -39.50
C GLY A 179 -38.92 -4.05 -38.72
N GLU A 180 -37.97 -3.13 -38.68
CA GLU A 180 -38.21 -1.75 -38.26
C GLU A 180 -39.06 -1.05 -39.33
N ASP A 181 -40.16 -0.43 -38.90
CA ASP A 181 -41.18 0.22 -39.72
C ASP A 181 -41.46 1.58 -39.07
N THR A 182 -40.92 2.62 -39.69
CA THR A 182 -40.84 3.97 -39.08
C THR A 182 -42.17 4.71 -39.15
N ASP A 183 -42.87 4.60 -40.28
CA ASP A 183 -44.12 5.31 -40.52
C ASP A 183 -45.37 4.49 -40.16
N LYS A 184 -45.21 3.17 -39.95
CA LYS A 184 -46.23 2.23 -39.51
C LYS A 184 -47.34 2.03 -40.54
N ASP A 185 -47.00 1.99 -41.82
CA ASP A 185 -47.88 1.47 -42.88
C ASP A 185 -47.84 -0.08 -42.96
N GLY A 186 -46.86 -0.70 -42.29
CA GLY A 186 -46.67 -2.14 -42.24
C GLY A 186 -45.74 -2.69 -43.33
N LEU A 187 -44.97 -1.84 -43.99
CA LEU A 187 -43.79 -2.14 -44.80
C LEU A 187 -42.54 -1.84 -43.95
N SER A 188 -41.49 -2.64 -44.06
CA SER A 188 -40.27 -2.38 -43.26
C SER A 188 -39.36 -1.39 -43.99
N ASN A 189 -38.62 -0.57 -43.25
CA ASN A 189 -37.65 0.41 -43.78
C ASN A 189 -36.70 -0.21 -44.81
N ALA A 190 -36.31 -1.47 -44.60
CA ALA A 190 -35.42 -2.22 -45.50
C ALA A 190 -36.08 -2.51 -46.85
N ILE A 191 -37.37 -2.83 -46.86
CA ILE A 191 -38.14 -3.05 -48.09
C ILE A 191 -38.45 -1.72 -48.75
N GLU A 192 -38.84 -0.71 -47.99
CA GLU A 192 -39.08 0.63 -48.51
C GLU A 192 -37.85 1.16 -49.26
N SER A 193 -36.67 1.05 -48.63
CA SER A 193 -35.40 1.39 -49.27
C SER A 193 -35.10 0.56 -50.53
N ALA A 194 -35.52 -0.71 -50.57
CA ALA A 194 -35.32 -1.60 -51.71
C ALA A 194 -36.33 -1.36 -52.84
N LEU A 195 -37.49 -0.81 -52.54
CA LEU A 195 -38.51 -0.40 -53.52
C LEU A 195 -38.34 1.05 -53.96
N GLY A 196 -37.58 1.84 -53.21
CA GLY A 196 -37.39 3.27 -53.41
C GLY A 196 -38.48 4.15 -52.81
N THR A 197 -39.36 3.58 -51.96
CA THR A 197 -40.38 4.32 -51.20
C THR A 197 -39.74 5.06 -50.01
N ASP A 198 -40.43 6.09 -49.52
CA ASP A 198 -39.95 6.95 -48.46
C ASP A 198 -40.27 6.35 -47.09
N THR A 199 -39.24 5.90 -46.38
CA THR A 199 -39.39 5.24 -45.07
C THR A 199 -40.09 6.07 -43.99
N SER A 200 -40.33 7.36 -44.24
CA SER A 200 -41.00 8.26 -43.30
C SER A 200 -42.44 8.60 -43.68
N LYS A 201 -42.95 8.07 -44.80
CA LYS A 201 -44.26 8.39 -45.34
C LYS A 201 -45.00 7.13 -45.79
N LYS A 202 -46.16 6.92 -45.16
CA LYS A 202 -47.05 5.80 -45.49
C LYS A 202 -47.50 5.76 -46.95
N ASP A 203 -47.53 6.92 -47.59
CA ASP A 203 -47.97 7.15 -48.97
C ASP A 203 -46.85 7.98 -49.61
N SER A 204 -46.00 7.30 -50.38
CA SER A 204 -44.78 7.87 -50.94
C SER A 204 -45.04 8.77 -52.14
N ASP A 205 -46.06 8.46 -52.94
CA ASP A 205 -46.41 9.22 -54.16
C ASP A 205 -47.52 10.28 -53.94
N GLY A 206 -48.18 10.24 -52.78
CA GLY A 206 -49.14 11.22 -52.31
C GLY A 206 -50.54 11.06 -52.91
N ASP A 207 -50.90 9.88 -53.43
CA ASP A 207 -52.17 9.64 -54.10
C ASP A 207 -53.32 9.14 -53.19
N SER A 208 -53.08 9.14 -51.88
CA SER A 208 -53.98 8.71 -50.79
C SER A 208 -54.12 7.20 -50.60
N PHE A 209 -53.27 6.39 -51.23
CA PHE A 209 -53.13 4.97 -50.93
C PHE A 209 -51.82 4.71 -50.17
N GLU A 210 -51.84 3.82 -49.18
CA GLU A 210 -50.60 3.46 -48.45
C GLU A 210 -49.74 2.53 -49.31
N ASP A 211 -48.41 2.70 -49.30
CA ASP A 211 -47.46 2.00 -50.17
C ASP A 211 -47.64 0.48 -50.11
N LYS A 212 -47.78 -0.07 -48.89
CA LYS A 212 -48.09 -1.49 -48.68
C LYS A 212 -49.38 -1.92 -49.38
N ALA A 213 -50.45 -1.15 -49.23
CA ALA A 213 -51.76 -1.50 -49.77
C ALA A 213 -51.71 -1.54 -51.30
N GLU A 214 -50.96 -0.61 -51.91
CA GLU A 214 -50.73 -0.59 -53.35
C GLU A 214 -49.95 -1.82 -53.82
N ILE A 215 -48.85 -2.16 -53.15
CA ILE A 215 -48.03 -3.34 -53.50
C ILE A 215 -48.87 -4.63 -53.49
N LEU A 216 -49.70 -4.82 -52.46
CA LEU A 216 -50.57 -5.99 -52.34
C LEU A 216 -51.67 -6.02 -53.41
N ALA A 217 -52.15 -4.85 -53.81
CA ALA A 217 -53.13 -4.71 -54.88
C ALA A 217 -52.51 -4.69 -56.29
N GLY A 218 -51.17 -4.73 -56.40
CA GLY A 218 -50.42 -4.73 -57.66
C GLY A 218 -50.31 -3.35 -58.32
N TYR A 219 -50.43 -2.27 -57.54
CA TYR A 219 -50.22 -0.88 -57.93
C TYR A 219 -48.80 -0.41 -57.60
N ASN A 220 -48.37 0.66 -58.26
CA ASN A 220 -47.03 1.20 -58.13
C ASN A 220 -46.98 2.28 -57.03
N PRO A 221 -46.26 2.05 -55.91
CA PRO A 221 -46.23 2.98 -54.78
C PRO A 221 -45.42 4.28 -55.00
N LEU A 222 -44.78 4.40 -56.17
CA LEU A 222 -43.98 5.59 -56.54
C LEU A 222 -44.61 6.38 -57.69
N GLY A 223 -45.83 6.03 -58.09
CA GLY A 223 -46.52 6.76 -59.12
C GLY A 223 -47.66 5.97 -59.74
N LYS A 224 -48.46 6.68 -60.52
CA LYS A 224 -49.72 6.18 -61.08
C LYS A 224 -49.59 4.89 -61.89
N GLY A 225 -50.49 3.94 -61.62
CA GLY A 225 -50.74 2.78 -62.46
C GLY A 225 -50.46 1.45 -61.78
N LYS A 226 -50.46 0.37 -62.56
CA LYS A 226 -50.18 -0.99 -62.08
C LYS A 226 -48.70 -1.32 -62.23
N LEU A 227 -48.19 -2.17 -61.35
CA LEU A 227 -46.86 -2.77 -61.51
C LEU A 227 -46.79 -3.53 -62.85
N PRO A 228 -45.64 -3.49 -63.55
CA PRO A 228 -45.46 -4.10 -64.86
C PRO A 228 -45.28 -5.63 -64.74
N ILE A 229 -46.23 -6.32 -64.14
CA ILE A 229 -46.14 -7.75 -63.85
C ILE A 229 -46.06 -8.58 -65.14
N ASP A 230 -45.03 -9.41 -65.27
CA ASP A 230 -44.80 -10.30 -66.42
C ASP A 230 -44.74 -11.76 -65.98
N GLN A 231 -45.79 -12.52 -66.30
CA GLN A 231 -45.90 -13.95 -65.97
C GLN A 231 -44.85 -14.83 -66.66
N THR A 232 -44.40 -14.45 -67.86
CA THR A 232 -43.38 -15.22 -68.59
C THR A 232 -42.03 -15.05 -67.91
N PHE A 233 -41.72 -13.81 -67.52
CA PHE A 233 -40.52 -13.49 -66.77
C PHE A 233 -40.50 -14.16 -65.40
N ILE A 234 -41.63 -14.15 -64.67
CA ILE A 234 -41.78 -14.85 -63.40
C ILE A 234 -41.51 -16.35 -63.59
N ALA A 235 -42.16 -16.99 -64.57
CA ALA A 235 -42.01 -18.42 -64.82
C ALA A 235 -40.58 -18.83 -65.15
N LEU A 236 -39.85 -17.99 -65.91
CA LEU A 236 -38.45 -18.22 -66.26
C LEU A 236 -37.51 -18.13 -65.05
N ASN A 237 -37.82 -17.24 -64.10
CA ASN A 237 -36.95 -16.95 -62.97
C ASN A 237 -37.32 -17.69 -61.67
N LYS A 238 -38.36 -18.54 -61.69
CA LYS A 238 -38.75 -19.34 -60.51
C LYS A 238 -37.61 -20.21 -60.00
N GLY A 239 -37.37 -20.14 -58.69
CA GLY A 239 -36.31 -20.86 -58.00
C GLY A 239 -34.92 -20.23 -58.13
N LEU A 240 -34.79 -19.11 -58.86
CA LEU A 240 -33.53 -18.39 -58.99
C LEU A 240 -33.39 -17.33 -57.89
N ILE A 241 -32.13 -17.04 -57.57
CA ILE A 241 -31.74 -15.86 -56.82
C ILE A 241 -31.38 -14.77 -57.84
N LEU A 242 -32.02 -13.63 -57.73
CA LEU A 242 -31.83 -12.48 -58.59
C LEU A 242 -31.06 -11.42 -57.81
N ILE A 243 -30.01 -10.85 -58.39
CA ILE A 243 -29.28 -9.71 -57.82
C ILE A 243 -29.54 -8.50 -58.69
N GLN A 244 -30.03 -7.44 -58.06
CA GLN A 244 -30.26 -6.17 -58.72
C GLN A 244 -28.92 -5.46 -58.97
N VAL A 245 -28.65 -4.99 -60.19
CA VAL A 245 -27.29 -4.46 -60.53
C VAL A 245 -27.15 -2.94 -60.44
N GLU A 246 -28.24 -2.19 -60.32
CA GLU A 246 -28.27 -0.71 -60.46
C GLU A 246 -28.56 0.07 -59.17
N GLN A 247 -29.25 -0.52 -58.19
CA GLN A 247 -29.62 0.13 -56.90
C GLN A 247 -28.70 -0.32 -55.76
N ASN A 248 -29.21 -0.66 -54.56
CA ASN A 248 -28.37 -1.04 -53.42
C ASN A 248 -27.87 -2.49 -53.50
N LYS A 249 -27.88 -3.08 -54.70
CA LYS A 249 -27.47 -4.46 -54.99
C LYS A 249 -28.32 -5.50 -54.27
N GLU A 250 -29.61 -5.26 -54.13
CA GLU A 250 -30.52 -6.13 -53.41
C GLU A 250 -30.59 -7.54 -54.01
N ALA A 251 -30.61 -8.56 -53.14
CA ALA A 251 -30.82 -9.95 -53.52
C ALA A 251 -32.27 -10.35 -53.26
N TRP A 252 -32.86 -11.04 -54.25
CA TRP A 252 -34.25 -11.47 -54.25
C TRP A 252 -34.34 -12.96 -54.61
N TYR A 253 -35.13 -13.74 -53.88
CA TYR A 253 -35.45 -15.12 -54.24
C TYR A 253 -36.83 -15.22 -54.85
N VAL A 254 -36.95 -15.80 -56.05
CA VAL A 254 -38.25 -16.01 -56.68
C VAL A 254 -38.79 -17.38 -56.28
N SER A 255 -39.85 -17.42 -55.48
CA SER A 255 -40.41 -18.67 -54.99
C SER A 255 -41.06 -19.47 -56.13
N PRO A 256 -40.74 -20.77 -56.28
CA PRO A 256 -41.36 -21.61 -57.30
C PRO A 256 -42.84 -21.89 -57.00
N LYS A 257 -43.26 -21.76 -55.73
CA LYS A 257 -44.62 -22.10 -55.26
C LYS A 257 -45.64 -21.03 -55.67
N ASP A 258 -45.32 -19.77 -55.41
CA ASP A 258 -46.22 -18.63 -55.58
C ASP A 258 -45.77 -17.66 -56.71
N GLY A 259 -44.53 -17.77 -57.18
CA GLY A 259 -43.96 -16.86 -58.19
C GLY A 259 -43.66 -15.46 -57.67
N GLN A 260 -43.66 -15.26 -56.34
CA GLN A 260 -43.37 -13.99 -55.70
C GLN A 260 -41.87 -13.91 -55.35
N ARG A 261 -41.36 -12.67 -55.29
CA ARG A 261 -39.99 -12.40 -54.85
C ARG A 261 -39.94 -12.18 -53.33
N TYR A 262 -38.93 -12.78 -52.72
CA TYR A 262 -38.61 -12.70 -51.30
C TYR A 262 -37.31 -11.93 -51.13
N PHE A 263 -37.31 -10.96 -50.23
CA PHE A 263 -36.12 -10.14 -49.98
C PHE A 263 -35.09 -10.94 -49.19
N LEU A 264 -33.85 -10.96 -49.66
CA LEU A 264 -32.72 -11.63 -49.00
C LEU A 264 -31.72 -10.64 -48.38
N GLY A 265 -31.92 -9.33 -48.57
CA GLY A 265 -30.98 -8.29 -48.13
C GLY A 265 -30.02 -7.81 -49.23
N SER A 266 -29.16 -6.84 -48.90
CA SER A 266 -28.08 -6.39 -49.79
C SER A 266 -26.76 -7.10 -49.44
N PRO A 267 -26.11 -7.78 -50.39
CA PRO A 267 -24.74 -8.29 -50.23
C PRO A 267 -23.68 -7.17 -50.06
N ALA A 268 -23.99 -5.92 -50.44
CA ALA A 268 -23.05 -4.80 -50.39
C ALA A 268 -22.81 -4.29 -48.96
N ASP A 269 -23.84 -4.32 -48.12
CA ASP A 269 -23.74 -3.87 -46.72
C ASP A 269 -22.76 -4.73 -45.91
N VAL A 270 -22.68 -6.02 -46.22
CA VAL A 270 -21.77 -6.94 -45.52
C VAL A 270 -20.34 -6.87 -46.05
N LEU A 271 -20.13 -6.54 -47.33
CA LEU A 271 -18.78 -6.34 -47.88
C LEU A 271 -18.10 -5.14 -47.21
N THR A 272 -18.86 -4.05 -47.01
CA THR A 272 -18.40 -2.83 -46.35
C THR A 272 -18.04 -3.07 -44.88
N GLU A 273 -18.71 -4.03 -44.24
CA GLU A 273 -18.46 -4.40 -42.85
C GLU A 273 -17.26 -5.35 -42.70
N ILE A 274 -17.00 -6.23 -43.69
CA ILE A 274 -15.80 -7.08 -43.73
C ILE A 274 -14.53 -6.27 -44.06
N GLU A 275 -14.59 -5.25 -44.91
CA GLU A 275 -13.43 -4.38 -45.23
C GLU A 275 -12.95 -3.53 -44.04
N LYS A 276 -13.80 -3.33 -43.02
CA LYS A 276 -13.46 -2.57 -41.80
C LYS A 276 -12.84 -3.41 -40.69
N LEU A 277 -12.81 -4.75 -40.83
CA LEU A 277 -12.33 -5.69 -39.81
C LEU A 277 -10.86 -6.06 -39.97
#